data_AF-N4U6L9-F1
#
_entry.id   AF-N4U6L9-F1
#
_cell.length_a   1.000
_cell.length_b   1.000
_cell.length_c   1.000
_cell.angle_alpha   90.00
_cell.angle_beta   90.00
_cell.angle_gamma   90.00
#
_symmetry.space_group_name_H-M   'P 1'
#
loop_
_entity.id
_entity.type
_entity.pdbx_description
1 polymer ?
#
loop_
_entity_poly.entity_id
_entity_poly.type
_entity_poly.pdbx_seq_one_letter_code
_entity_poly.pdbx_strand_id
1 'polypeptide(L)'
;MSEDSSQHSSCKLTYDVFKNISFRQLNPEALLNLRANGTVTFDIPEVLYDFDFPGRYIRRIKSVSLSVPCVVGPYTGLNATLRLLQHRYRVSSVAASGEDYAGDGMASGHFRTDIAPITSVAISFGIQDSGVFELNFKDDHFQPFEGAGAIGSWSLELPTFVRSFDYSAISDVILHVRYTAVDGGPLLRNAANQAVKTFRSRVEGLSSEGPGLFAMFDLKNDFSNAWYAFRSGLASKTIEEFDLSGIKDRFPYWALGKTIIITGLSLVVSVEH
;
A
#
# COMPACT_ATOMS: atom_id res chain seq x y z
N MET A 1 50.74 9.94 15.35
CA MET A 1 49.80 10.43 16.39
C MET A 1 49.38 11.81 15.93
N SER A 2 48.20 12.08 15.42
CA SER A 2 46.88 11.50 15.72
C SER A 2 45.90 11.98 14.64
N GLU A 3 45.44 11.06 13.79
CA GLU A 3 44.25 11.23 12.95
C GLU A 3 43.32 10.09 13.32
N ASP A 4 42.51 10.29 14.35
CA ASP A 4 41.41 9.39 14.68
C ASP A 4 40.37 10.13 15.53
N SER A 5 39.66 11.06 14.89
CA SER A 5 38.60 11.84 15.53
C SER A 5 37.42 12.09 14.60
N SER A 6 36.99 11.06 13.86
CA SER A 6 35.79 11.18 13.02
C SER A 6 35.09 9.84 12.80
N GLN A 7 34.56 9.22 13.86
CA GLN A 7 33.42 8.28 13.77
C GLN A 7 32.93 7.86 15.17
N HIS A 8 32.42 8.83 15.94
CA HIS A 8 31.36 8.52 16.91
C HIS A 8 30.02 8.79 16.22
N SER A 9 29.68 7.93 15.27
CA SER A 9 28.32 7.83 14.74
C SER A 9 27.44 7.42 15.91
N SER A 10 26.68 8.35 16.52
CA SER A 10 25.72 7.96 17.55
C SER A 10 24.84 6.87 16.95
N CYS A 11 24.89 5.66 17.49
CA CYS A 11 24.03 4.57 17.06
C CYS A 11 22.59 5.00 17.38
N LYS A 12 21.92 5.61 16.41
CA LYS A 12 20.53 6.02 16.55
C LYS A 12 19.72 4.74 16.65
N LEU A 13 18.90 4.64 17.70
CA LEU A 13 18.01 3.50 17.87
C LEU A 13 17.14 3.36 16.63
N THR A 14 17.19 2.18 16.03
CA THR A 14 16.42 1.83 14.83
C THR A 14 15.25 0.97 15.26
N TYR A 15 14.06 1.27 14.74
CA TYR A 15 12.82 0.55 15.01
C TYR A 15 12.49 -0.37 13.85
N ASP A 16 12.18 -1.63 14.14
CA ASP A 16 11.64 -2.57 13.18
C ASP A 16 10.12 -2.43 13.12
N VAL A 17 9.58 -2.22 11.92
CA VAL A 17 8.16 -1.95 11.70
C VAL A 17 7.62 -2.83 10.59
N PHE A 18 6.38 -3.27 10.78
CA PHE A 18 5.62 -4.02 9.80
C PHE A 18 4.39 -3.22 9.37
N LYS A 19 4.17 -3.09 8.06
CA LYS A 19 3.00 -2.41 7.51
C LYS A 19 2.38 -3.22 6.37
N ASN A 20 1.06 -3.39 6.44
CA ASN A 20 0.26 -3.96 5.37
C ASN A 20 -0.32 -2.83 4.52
N ILE A 21 -0.19 -2.93 3.21
CA ILE A 21 -0.66 -1.94 2.25
C ILE A 21 -1.60 -2.65 1.27
N SER A 22 -2.90 -2.38 1.43
CA SER A 22 -3.95 -2.88 0.54
C SER A 22 -4.09 -1.96 -0.67
N PHE A 23 -4.09 -2.53 -1.88
CA PHE A 23 -4.36 -1.78 -3.12
C PHE A 23 -5.73 -1.15 -3.10
N ARG A 24 -6.74 -1.87 -2.62
CA ARG A 24 -8.10 -1.33 -2.52
C ARG A 24 -8.15 -0.05 -1.68
N GLN A 25 -7.40 0.01 -0.58
CA GLN A 25 -7.35 1.18 0.29
C GLN A 25 -6.43 2.28 -0.23
N LEU A 26 -5.39 1.92 -0.98
CA LEU A 26 -4.40 2.85 -1.54
C LEU A 26 -4.91 3.52 -2.81
N ASN A 27 -5.31 2.71 -3.79
CA ASN A 27 -5.81 3.13 -5.09
C ASN A 27 -6.75 2.05 -5.69
N PRO A 28 -8.09 2.17 -5.53
CA PRO A 28 -9.03 1.19 -6.04
C PRO A 28 -9.06 1.11 -7.58
N GLU A 29 -8.70 2.18 -8.28
CA GLU A 29 -8.59 2.19 -9.75
C GLU A 29 -7.43 1.29 -10.22
N ALA A 30 -6.31 1.31 -9.50
CA ALA A 30 -5.18 0.43 -9.79
C ALA A 30 -5.58 -1.06 -9.71
N LEU A 31 -6.42 -1.43 -8.73
CA LEU A 31 -6.93 -2.79 -8.63
C LEU A 31 -7.81 -3.16 -9.84
N LEU A 32 -8.70 -2.26 -10.28
CA LEU A 32 -9.51 -2.47 -11.48
C LEU A 32 -8.66 -2.64 -12.74
N ASN A 33 -7.66 -1.78 -12.92
CA ASN A 33 -6.73 -1.85 -14.05
C ASN A 33 -5.93 -3.15 -14.03
N LEU A 34 -5.53 -3.63 -12.86
CA LEU A 34 -4.87 -4.94 -12.72
C LEU A 34 -5.79 -6.09 -13.16
N ARG A 35 -7.06 -6.09 -12.75
CA ARG A 35 -8.03 -7.12 -13.14
C ARG A 35 -8.29 -7.10 -14.66
N ALA A 36 -8.42 -5.90 -15.24
CA ALA A 36 -8.72 -5.72 -16.65
C ALA A 36 -7.52 -6.06 -17.55
N ASN A 37 -6.35 -5.49 -17.25
CA ASN A 37 -5.18 -5.52 -18.14
C ASN A 37 -4.13 -6.56 -17.73
N GLY A 38 -4.12 -7.00 -16.48
CA GLY A 38 -3.10 -7.88 -15.91
C GLY A 38 -1.84 -7.15 -15.45
N THR A 39 -1.69 -5.86 -15.73
CA THR A 39 -0.51 -5.07 -15.34
C THR A 39 -0.92 -3.75 -14.71
N VAL A 40 -0.20 -3.31 -13.67
CA VAL A 40 -0.44 -2.02 -13.04
C VAL A 40 0.82 -1.41 -12.44
N THR A 41 0.89 -0.08 -12.44
CA THR A 41 1.88 0.69 -11.68
C THR A 41 1.20 1.45 -10.56
N PHE A 42 1.85 1.54 -9.40
CA PHE A 42 1.31 2.23 -8.24
C PHE A 42 2.41 2.85 -7.38
N ASP A 43 2.06 3.91 -6.66
CA ASP A 43 2.99 4.63 -5.81
C ASP A 43 2.63 4.45 -4.33
N ILE A 44 3.65 4.23 -3.51
CA ILE A 44 3.55 4.25 -2.05
C ILE A 44 4.10 5.59 -1.57
N PRO A 45 3.25 6.55 -1.13
CA PRO A 45 3.67 7.87 -0.72
C PRO A 45 4.18 7.90 0.73
N GLU A 46 4.97 8.92 1.08
CA GLU A 46 5.47 9.13 2.44
C GLU A 46 4.34 9.24 3.47
N VAL A 47 3.29 9.98 3.10
CA VAL A 47 2.13 10.26 3.97
C VAL A 47 1.50 8.97 4.51
N LEU A 48 1.52 7.89 3.73
CA LEU A 48 0.97 6.60 4.14
C LEU A 48 1.69 6.04 5.38
N TYR A 49 2.99 6.27 5.52
CA TYR A 49 3.76 5.88 6.70
C TYR A 49 3.57 6.85 7.88
N ASP A 50 3.29 8.13 7.60
CA ASP A 50 3.03 9.14 8.62
C ASP A 50 1.67 8.94 9.32
N PHE A 51 0.71 8.31 8.64
CA PHE A 51 -0.57 7.90 9.25
C PHE A 51 -0.37 6.91 10.41
N ASP A 52 0.63 6.03 10.34
CA ASP A 52 0.91 5.05 11.40
C ASP A 52 1.84 5.64 12.46
N PHE A 53 2.95 6.21 12.00
CA PHE A 53 4.03 6.70 12.85
C PHE A 53 4.59 8.02 12.31
N PRO A 54 3.98 9.16 12.69
CA PRO A 54 4.43 10.47 12.26
C PRO A 54 5.80 10.81 12.86
N GLY A 55 6.64 11.49 12.07
CA GLY A 55 7.96 11.93 12.53
C GLY A 55 9.06 10.87 12.49
N ARG A 56 8.81 9.72 11.86
CA ARG A 56 9.87 8.74 11.57
C ARG A 56 10.52 9.05 10.23
N TYR A 57 11.84 8.87 10.13
CA TYR A 57 12.62 9.08 8.92
C TYR A 57 13.63 7.94 8.74
N ILE A 58 14.40 7.96 7.66
CA ILE A 58 15.29 6.86 7.24
C ILE A 58 14.50 5.53 7.17
N ARG A 59 13.35 5.57 6.49
CA ARG A 59 12.50 4.39 6.30
C ARG A 59 13.11 3.50 5.22
N ARG A 60 13.79 2.42 5.62
CA ARG A 60 14.48 1.50 4.71
C ARG A 60 13.85 0.12 4.74
N ILE A 61 13.57 -0.43 3.57
CA ILE A 61 12.96 -1.74 3.41
C ILE A 61 13.94 -2.83 3.86
N LYS A 62 13.43 -3.78 4.63
CA LYS A 62 14.14 -5.01 4.99
C LYS A 62 13.64 -6.21 4.19
N SER A 63 12.33 -6.27 3.93
CA SER A 63 11.74 -7.23 2.99
C SER A 63 10.34 -6.77 2.56
N VAL A 64 9.92 -7.19 1.37
CA VAL A 64 8.54 -7.08 0.92
C VAL A 64 8.02 -8.46 0.57
N SER A 65 6.78 -8.76 0.97
CA SER A 65 6.05 -9.92 0.46
C SER A 65 4.65 -9.53 -0.02
N LEU A 66 4.08 -10.37 -0.88
CA LEU A 66 2.82 -10.14 -1.56
C LEU A 66 1.80 -11.20 -1.15
N SER A 67 0.60 -10.75 -0.78
CA SER A 67 -0.58 -11.62 -0.70
C SER A 67 -1.64 -11.15 -1.67
N VAL A 68 -2.20 -12.06 -2.45
CA VAL A 68 -3.25 -11.78 -3.43
C VAL A 68 -4.43 -12.71 -3.16
N PRO A 69 -5.37 -12.32 -2.28
CA PRO A 69 -6.56 -13.10 -2.01
C PRO A 69 -7.40 -13.25 -3.28
N CYS A 70 -7.46 -14.47 -3.82
CA CYS A 70 -8.24 -14.81 -5.00
C CYS A 70 -8.75 -16.25 -4.93
N VAL A 71 -9.82 -16.51 -5.69
CA VAL A 71 -10.35 -17.89 -5.86
C VAL A 71 -9.71 -18.48 -7.10
N VAL A 72 -8.82 -19.46 -6.92
CA VAL A 72 -8.14 -20.17 -8.00
C VAL A 72 -8.40 -21.67 -7.91
N GLY A 73 -8.30 -22.35 -9.06
CA GLY A 73 -8.46 -23.79 -9.14
C GLY A 73 -7.34 -24.55 -8.41
N PRO A 74 -7.56 -25.83 -8.09
CA PRO A 74 -6.53 -26.67 -7.50
C PRO A 74 -5.30 -26.72 -8.40
N TYR A 75 -4.10 -26.69 -7.81
CA TYR A 75 -2.80 -26.70 -8.50
C TYR A 75 -2.52 -25.51 -9.44
N THR A 76 -3.35 -24.46 -9.41
CA THR A 76 -3.09 -23.23 -10.16
C THR A 76 -2.34 -22.23 -9.28
N GLY A 77 -1.10 -21.92 -9.66
CA GLY A 77 -0.30 -20.90 -8.99
C GLY A 77 -0.68 -19.47 -9.39
N LEU A 78 -0.32 -18.51 -8.54
CA LEU A 78 -0.42 -17.09 -8.86
C LEU A 78 0.95 -16.61 -9.35
N ASN A 79 1.11 -16.62 -10.67
CA ASN A 79 2.33 -16.17 -11.31
C ASN A 79 2.25 -14.65 -11.51
N ALA A 80 3.13 -13.90 -10.86
CA ALA A 80 3.23 -12.46 -11.07
C ALA A 80 4.68 -11.98 -10.93
N THR A 81 5.01 -10.86 -11.54
CA THR A 81 6.29 -10.16 -11.34
C THR A 81 6.03 -8.88 -10.57
N LEU A 82 6.65 -8.74 -9.40
CA LEU A 82 6.66 -7.50 -8.63
C LEU A 82 8.01 -6.80 -8.88
N ARG A 83 7.98 -5.50 -9.18
CA ARG A 83 9.19 -4.71 -9.44
C ARG A 83 9.12 -3.36 -8.76
N LEU A 84 10.26 -2.94 -8.19
CA LEU A 84 10.50 -1.61 -7.68
C LEU A 84 11.10 -0.75 -8.81
N LEU A 85 10.35 0.21 -9.31
CA LEU A 85 10.77 1.08 -10.41
C LEU A 85 11.63 2.24 -9.90
N GLN A 86 11.18 2.87 -8.83
CA GLN A 86 11.86 3.99 -8.19
C GLN A 86 11.64 3.92 -6.69
N HIS A 87 12.61 4.39 -5.92
CA HIS A 87 12.43 4.55 -4.50
C HIS A 87 13.20 5.75 -3.98
N ARG A 88 12.79 6.23 -2.81
CA ARG A 88 13.49 7.25 -2.03
C ARG A 88 13.13 7.12 -0.57
N TYR A 89 13.91 7.75 0.29
CA TYR A 89 13.56 7.90 1.70
C TYR A 89 14.12 9.20 2.24
N ARG A 90 13.44 9.75 3.25
CA ARG A 90 13.85 10.97 3.93
C ARG A 90 15.08 10.71 4.81
N VAL A 91 16.16 11.45 4.58
CA VAL A 91 17.41 11.40 5.36
C VAL A 91 17.53 12.52 6.39
N SER A 92 16.79 13.61 6.21
CA SER A 92 16.78 14.76 7.13
C SER A 92 15.61 14.69 8.10
N SER A 93 15.86 15.02 9.37
CA SER A 93 14.80 15.22 10.37
C SER A 93 14.39 16.69 10.51
N VAL A 94 14.86 17.56 9.63
CA VAL A 94 14.58 19.00 9.68
C VAL A 94 13.35 19.29 8.81
N ALA A 95 12.31 19.83 9.44
CA ALA A 95 11.15 20.41 8.78
C ALA A 95 10.58 21.51 9.67
N ALA A 96 10.44 22.73 9.12
CA ALA A 96 9.96 23.89 9.88
C ALA A 96 8.43 23.93 10.02
N SER A 97 7.71 23.40 9.02
CA SER A 97 6.25 23.34 8.99
C SER A 97 5.74 22.12 8.22
N GLY A 98 4.43 21.89 8.25
CA GLY A 98 3.78 20.86 7.43
C GLY A 98 3.91 21.11 5.92
N GLU A 99 3.92 22.37 5.48
CA GLU A 99 4.12 22.74 4.08
C GLU A 99 5.55 22.44 3.61
N ASP A 100 6.53 22.77 4.44
CA ASP A 100 7.94 22.42 4.21
C ASP A 100 8.10 20.91 4.11
N TYR A 101 7.50 20.16 5.04
CA TYR A 101 7.53 18.69 5.04
C TYR A 101 6.88 18.06 3.79
N ALA A 102 5.70 18.55 3.39
CA ALA A 102 4.89 17.97 2.31
C ALA A 102 5.37 18.39 0.91
N GLY A 103 5.86 19.63 0.76
CA GLY A 103 6.43 20.16 -0.48
C GLY A 103 7.84 19.64 -0.78
N ASP A 104 8.39 18.85 0.14
CA ASP A 104 9.76 18.39 0.09
C ASP A 104 9.99 17.34 -1.01
N GLY A 105 11.08 17.51 -1.75
CA GLY A 105 11.41 16.73 -2.94
C GLY A 105 12.89 16.36 -2.99
N MET A 106 13.32 15.64 -4.02
CA MET A 106 14.74 15.28 -4.17
C MET A 106 15.67 16.51 -4.19
N ALA A 107 15.19 17.66 -4.70
CA ALA A 107 15.98 18.88 -4.86
C ALA A 107 16.37 19.57 -3.53
N SER A 108 15.68 19.28 -2.42
CA SER A 108 15.99 19.87 -1.11
C SER A 108 17.22 19.25 -0.44
N GLY A 109 17.68 18.08 -0.92
CA GLY A 109 18.69 17.28 -0.25
C GLY A 109 18.18 16.50 0.97
N HIS A 110 16.89 16.60 1.32
CA HIS A 110 16.29 15.85 2.43
C HIS A 110 15.90 14.41 2.06
N PHE A 111 15.94 14.05 0.78
CA PHE A 111 15.70 12.71 0.30
C PHE A 111 16.94 12.11 -0.35
N ARG A 112 17.08 10.79 -0.21
CA ARG A 112 18.12 10.02 -0.88
C ARG A 112 17.54 8.74 -1.48
N THR A 113 18.24 8.28 -2.50
CA THR A 113 18.05 6.98 -3.15
C THR A 113 19.37 6.23 -3.03
N ASP A 114 19.32 5.01 -2.49
CA ASP A 114 20.47 4.10 -2.44
C ASP A 114 20.36 3.04 -3.54
N ILE A 115 21.43 2.29 -3.76
CA ILE A 115 21.41 1.15 -4.67
C ILE A 115 20.68 -0.01 -3.97
N ALA A 116 19.60 -0.50 -4.59
CA ALA A 116 18.94 -1.75 -4.22
C ALA A 116 19.42 -2.86 -5.17
N PRO A 117 20.17 -3.88 -4.70
CA PRO A 117 20.76 -4.89 -5.58
C PRO A 117 19.73 -5.73 -6.35
N ILE A 118 18.59 -6.00 -5.73
CA ILE A 118 17.51 -6.81 -6.29
C ILE A 118 16.22 -5.99 -6.24
N THR A 119 15.74 -5.57 -7.41
CA THR A 119 14.56 -4.70 -7.56
C THR A 119 13.36 -5.39 -8.17
N SER A 120 13.39 -6.72 -8.33
CA SER A 120 12.25 -7.48 -8.85
C SER A 120 12.25 -8.92 -8.33
N VAL A 121 11.05 -9.46 -8.16
CA VAL A 121 10.82 -10.84 -7.74
C VAL A 121 9.69 -11.48 -8.53
N ALA A 122 9.75 -12.80 -8.69
CA ALA A 122 8.66 -13.60 -9.19
C ALA A 122 7.83 -14.15 -8.02
N ILE A 123 6.53 -13.92 -8.07
CA ILE A 123 5.53 -14.46 -7.16
C ILE A 123 4.94 -15.71 -7.80
N SER A 124 4.77 -16.77 -7.01
CA SER A 124 4.27 -18.07 -7.49
C SER A 124 3.09 -18.60 -6.67
N PHE A 125 3.04 -18.28 -5.37
CA PHE A 125 2.00 -18.79 -4.46
C PHE A 125 0.97 -17.71 -4.10
N GLY A 126 1.40 -16.46 -3.95
CA GLY A 126 0.49 -15.34 -3.68
C GLY A 126 -0.06 -15.28 -2.25
N ILE A 127 0.54 -15.97 -1.28
CA ILE A 127 0.23 -15.83 0.15
C ILE A 127 1.53 -15.52 0.88
N GLN A 128 1.68 -14.27 1.35
CA GLN A 128 2.89 -13.73 1.97
C GLN A 128 4.18 -14.11 1.21
N ASP A 129 4.09 -14.13 -0.12
CA ASP A 129 5.14 -14.61 -1.01
C ASP A 129 6.17 -13.49 -1.23
N SER A 130 7.43 -13.76 -0.90
CA SER A 130 8.53 -12.80 -1.05
C SER A 130 9.35 -13.02 -2.32
N GLY A 131 8.98 -14.03 -3.11
CA GLY A 131 9.71 -14.46 -4.30
C GLY A 131 11.06 -15.11 -4.05
N VAL A 132 11.33 -15.50 -2.80
CA VAL A 132 12.42 -16.39 -2.40
C VAL A 132 11.83 -17.57 -1.63
N PHE A 133 12.52 -18.72 -1.67
CA PHE A 133 12.05 -19.93 -0.99
C PHE A 133 12.04 -19.79 0.55
N GLU A 134 13.06 -19.11 1.10
CA GLU A 134 13.18 -18.85 2.53
C GLU A 134 13.72 -17.44 2.77
N LEU A 135 13.02 -16.66 3.61
CA LEU A 135 13.49 -15.35 4.06
C LEU A 135 14.45 -15.53 5.24
N ASN A 136 15.75 -15.43 4.97
CA ASN A 136 16.78 -15.53 6.00
C ASN A 136 17.55 -14.22 6.15
N PHE A 137 17.33 -13.51 7.26
CA PHE A 137 18.00 -12.24 7.54
C PHE A 137 19.38 -12.38 8.22
N LYS A 138 19.83 -13.61 8.48
CA LYS A 138 21.16 -13.90 9.04
C LYS A 138 22.19 -14.23 7.96
N ASP A 139 21.74 -14.42 6.73
CA ASP A 139 22.61 -14.69 5.60
C ASP A 139 23.29 -13.41 5.12
N ASP A 140 24.47 -13.54 4.53
CA ASP A 140 25.27 -12.41 4.01
C ASP A 140 24.75 -11.89 2.66
N HIS A 141 23.74 -12.55 2.09
CA HIS A 141 23.09 -12.17 0.84
C HIS A 141 21.97 -11.15 1.07
N PHE A 142 21.94 -10.12 0.24
CA PHE A 142 20.83 -9.15 0.22
C PHE A 142 19.53 -9.83 -0.16
N GLN A 143 18.48 -9.56 0.63
CA GLN A 143 17.12 -9.94 0.29
C GLN A 143 16.55 -9.02 -0.80
N PRO A 144 15.54 -9.47 -1.55
CA PRO A 144 14.86 -8.60 -2.50
C PRO A 144 14.38 -7.30 -1.86
N PHE A 145 14.63 -6.19 -2.55
CA PHE A 145 14.30 -4.82 -2.14
C PHE A 145 15.01 -4.33 -0.87
N GLU A 146 15.93 -5.11 -0.31
CA GLU A 146 16.62 -4.75 0.92
C GLU A 146 17.44 -3.47 0.75
N GLY A 147 17.35 -2.58 1.74
CA GLY A 147 18.07 -1.32 1.77
C GLY A 147 17.45 -0.20 0.93
N ALA A 148 16.45 -0.52 0.09
CA ALA A 148 15.68 0.45 -0.66
C ALA A 148 14.88 1.38 0.27
N GLY A 149 14.51 2.56 -0.24
CA GLY A 149 13.63 3.47 0.47
C GLY A 149 12.18 2.97 0.49
N ALA A 150 11.46 3.25 1.58
CA ALA A 150 10.07 2.81 1.72
C ALA A 150 9.09 3.56 0.80
N ILE A 151 9.43 4.79 0.39
CA ILE A 151 8.65 5.55 -0.59
C ILE A 151 9.07 5.07 -1.96
N GLY A 152 8.14 4.64 -2.80
CA GLY A 152 8.52 4.12 -4.12
C GLY A 152 7.37 3.91 -5.07
N SER A 153 7.76 3.82 -6.34
CA SER A 153 6.92 3.46 -7.48
C SER A 153 7.15 2.00 -7.83
N TRP A 154 6.09 1.24 -7.95
CA TRP A 154 6.12 -0.20 -8.13
C TRP A 154 5.35 -0.61 -9.39
N SER A 155 5.73 -1.71 -10.02
CA SER A 155 4.90 -2.41 -11.01
C SER A 155 4.56 -3.82 -10.55
N LEU A 156 3.34 -4.24 -10.83
CA LEU A 156 2.86 -5.60 -10.66
C LEU A 156 2.30 -6.10 -11.99
N GLU A 157 2.83 -7.22 -12.46
CA GLU A 157 2.54 -7.78 -13.78
C GLU A 157 2.15 -9.25 -13.67
N LEU A 158 0.95 -9.58 -14.13
CA LEU A 158 0.42 -10.93 -14.29
C LEU A 158 0.51 -11.35 -15.77
N PRO A 159 0.57 -12.65 -16.10
CA PRO A 159 0.53 -13.14 -17.47
C PRO A 159 -0.68 -12.63 -18.27
N THR A 160 -0.44 -11.88 -19.34
CA THR A 160 -1.52 -11.26 -20.12
C THR A 160 -1.96 -12.08 -21.33
N PHE A 161 -1.05 -12.88 -21.92
CA PHE A 161 -1.33 -13.68 -23.12
C PHE A 161 -2.18 -14.93 -22.80
N VAL A 162 -1.78 -15.70 -21.80
CA VAL A 162 -2.56 -16.83 -21.27
C VAL A 162 -2.77 -16.58 -19.78
N ARG A 163 -4.00 -16.19 -19.42
CA ARG A 163 -4.39 -16.00 -18.02
C ARG A 163 -4.63 -17.37 -17.40
N SER A 164 -3.86 -17.70 -16.35
CA SER A 164 -3.98 -18.98 -15.64
C SER A 164 -5.30 -19.12 -14.86
N PHE A 165 -5.95 -18.00 -14.55
CA PHE A 165 -7.26 -17.93 -13.91
C PHE A 165 -7.94 -16.61 -14.26
N ASP A 166 -9.22 -16.47 -13.91
CA ASP A 166 -9.93 -15.21 -14.08
C ASP A 166 -9.48 -14.16 -13.05
N TYR A 167 -8.84 -13.10 -13.53
CA TYR A 167 -8.35 -12.01 -12.68
C TYR A 167 -9.48 -11.21 -12.03
N SER A 168 -10.73 -11.32 -12.51
CA SER A 168 -11.88 -10.76 -11.80
C SER A 168 -12.02 -11.32 -10.38
N ALA A 169 -11.51 -12.54 -10.13
CA ALA A 169 -11.52 -13.20 -8.83
C ALA A 169 -10.50 -12.63 -7.82
N ILE A 170 -9.64 -11.68 -8.21
CA ILE A 170 -8.67 -11.05 -7.31
C ILE A 170 -9.37 -10.04 -6.40
N SER A 171 -9.62 -10.42 -5.15
CA SER A 171 -10.33 -9.57 -4.19
C SER A 171 -9.51 -8.35 -3.75
N ASP A 172 -8.21 -8.50 -3.56
CA ASP A 172 -7.28 -7.42 -3.21
C ASP A 172 -5.84 -7.82 -3.54
N VAL A 173 -4.92 -6.85 -3.43
CA VAL A 173 -3.48 -7.09 -3.45
C VAL A 173 -2.89 -6.40 -2.23
N ILE A 174 -2.18 -7.17 -1.41
CA ILE A 174 -1.65 -6.72 -0.13
C ILE A 174 -0.13 -6.83 -0.16
N LEU A 175 0.56 -5.69 -0.06
CA LEU A 175 1.99 -5.66 0.18
C LEU A 175 2.25 -5.67 1.68
N HIS A 176 3.10 -6.59 2.10
CA HIS A 176 3.61 -6.71 3.46
C HIS A 176 5.02 -6.12 3.49
N VAL A 177 5.14 -4.88 3.94
CA VAL A 177 6.42 -4.17 3.97
C VAL A 177 6.99 -4.24 5.38
N ARG A 178 8.13 -4.91 5.53
CA ARG A 178 8.99 -4.82 6.72
C ARG A 178 10.04 -3.76 6.46
N TYR A 179 10.13 -2.79 7.34
CA TYR A 179 11.09 -1.70 7.19
C TYR A 179 11.65 -1.26 8.54
N THR A 180 12.82 -0.65 8.48
CA THR A 180 13.45 -0.01 9.62
C THR A 180 13.22 1.49 9.56
N ALA A 181 13.13 2.15 10.71
CA ALA A 181 13.00 3.61 10.78
C ALA A 181 13.66 4.19 12.03
N VAL A 182 13.95 5.49 12.00
CA VAL A 182 14.54 6.23 13.11
C VAL A 182 13.58 7.33 13.57
N ASP A 183 13.55 7.60 14.88
CA ASP A 183 12.76 8.71 15.43
C ASP A 183 13.43 10.07 15.13
N GLY A 184 12.70 10.95 14.44
CA GLY A 184 13.11 12.32 14.11
C GLY A 184 12.77 13.34 15.19
N GLY A 185 12.12 12.91 16.28
CA GLY A 185 11.79 13.75 17.42
C GLY A 185 10.54 14.62 17.24
N PRO A 186 10.19 15.42 18.27
CA PRO A 186 8.91 16.11 18.33
C PRO A 186 8.66 17.12 17.21
N LEU A 187 9.70 17.81 16.73
CA LEU A 187 9.57 18.81 15.67
C LEU A 187 9.15 18.17 14.34
N LEU A 188 9.87 17.12 13.91
CA LEU A 188 9.52 16.40 12.68
C LEU A 188 8.15 15.74 12.80
N ARG A 189 7.82 15.19 13.97
CA ARG A 189 6.50 14.62 14.24
C ARG A 189 5.38 15.64 14.09
N ASN A 190 5.58 16.85 14.61
CA ASN A 190 4.59 17.93 14.49
C ASN A 190 4.41 18.36 13.03
N ALA A 191 5.50 18.50 12.28
CA ALA A 191 5.45 18.83 10.85
C ALA A 191 4.75 17.73 10.03
N ALA A 192 5.08 16.45 10.27
CA ALA A 192 4.42 15.31 9.63
C ALA A 192 2.92 15.27 9.94
N ASN A 193 2.51 15.52 11.19
CA ASN A 193 1.10 15.60 11.57
C ASN A 193 0.36 16.74 10.86
N GLN A 194 1.00 17.91 10.72
CA GLN A 194 0.44 19.03 9.95
C GLN A 194 0.30 18.65 8.47
N ALA A 195 1.31 18.01 7.88
CA ALA A 195 1.26 17.53 6.50
C ALA A 195 0.13 16.51 6.27
N VAL A 196 -0.05 15.54 7.18
CA VAL A 196 -1.17 14.58 7.15
C VAL A 196 -2.50 15.32 7.24
N LYS A 197 -2.64 16.30 8.13
CA LYS A 197 -3.86 17.12 8.25
C LYS A 197 -4.16 17.86 6.94
N THR A 198 -3.18 18.52 6.36
CA THR A 198 -3.31 19.25 5.08
C THR A 198 -3.64 18.30 3.93
N PHE A 199 -2.99 17.14 3.85
CA PHE A 199 -3.29 16.10 2.86
C PHE A 199 -4.75 15.68 2.94
N ARG A 200 -5.25 15.40 4.16
CA ARG A 200 -6.66 15.03 4.37
C ARG A 200 -7.62 16.13 3.95
N SER A 201 -7.36 17.39 4.32
CA SER A 201 -8.18 18.52 3.92
C SER A 201 -8.18 18.74 2.39
N ARG A 202 -7.04 18.50 1.72
CA ARG A 202 -6.98 18.55 0.26
C ARG A 202 -7.80 17.44 -0.40
N VAL A 203 -7.69 16.22 0.11
CA VAL A 203 -8.49 15.07 -0.35
C VAL A 203 -9.98 15.37 -0.17
N GLU A 204 -10.39 15.95 0.96
CA GLU A 204 -11.75 16.44 1.18
C GLU A 204 -12.15 17.52 0.16
N GLY A 205 -11.27 18.48 -0.15
CA GLY A 205 -11.51 19.47 -1.21
C GLY A 205 -11.74 18.86 -2.59
N LEU A 206 -10.96 17.83 -2.96
CA LEU A 206 -11.14 17.09 -4.21
C LEU A 206 -12.51 16.41 -4.32
N SER A 207 -13.11 16.04 -3.19
CA SER A 207 -14.49 15.53 -3.17
C SER A 207 -15.53 16.57 -3.58
N SER A 208 -15.21 17.87 -3.46
CA SER A 208 -16.11 19.00 -3.78
C SER A 208 -15.88 19.58 -5.18
N GLU A 209 -14.67 19.41 -5.76
CA GLU A 209 -14.26 20.06 -7.02
C GLU A 209 -14.03 19.10 -8.20
N GLY A 210 -14.06 17.78 -7.98
CA GLY A 210 -13.82 16.75 -9.01
C GLY A 210 -14.94 15.70 -9.11
N PRO A 211 -14.73 14.56 -9.80
CA PRO A 211 -15.72 13.48 -9.91
C PRO A 211 -16.06 12.81 -8.55
N GLY A 212 -15.39 13.19 -7.46
CA GLY A 212 -15.56 12.65 -6.13
C GLY A 212 -14.43 11.73 -5.71
N LEU A 213 -14.42 11.33 -4.43
CA LEU A 213 -13.55 10.26 -3.93
C LEU A 213 -14.30 8.94 -4.01
N PHE A 214 -13.65 7.92 -4.58
CA PHE A 214 -14.26 6.63 -4.78
C PHE A 214 -13.67 5.58 -3.84
N ALA A 215 -14.54 4.72 -3.33
CA ALA A 215 -14.17 3.47 -2.69
C ALA A 215 -14.91 2.34 -3.41
N MET A 216 -14.20 1.26 -3.72
CA MET A 216 -14.78 0.11 -4.40
C MET A 216 -14.97 -1.05 -3.42
N PHE A 217 -16.17 -1.60 -3.42
CA PHE A 217 -16.55 -2.76 -2.63
C PHE A 217 -17.05 -3.86 -3.55
N ASP A 218 -16.56 -5.08 -3.32
CA ASP A 218 -17.02 -6.28 -3.96
C ASP A 218 -17.99 -6.95 -3.00
N LEU A 219 -19.29 -6.78 -3.22
CA LEU A 219 -20.31 -7.24 -2.29
C LEU A 219 -20.25 -8.75 -2.04
N LYS A 220 -19.92 -9.53 -3.08
CA LYS A 220 -19.85 -10.99 -3.00
C LYS A 220 -18.67 -11.45 -2.14
N ASN A 221 -17.52 -10.82 -2.32
CA ASN A 221 -16.28 -11.25 -1.66
C ASN A 221 -16.06 -10.55 -0.30
N ASP A 222 -16.41 -9.28 -0.17
CA ASP A 222 -16.22 -8.50 1.06
C ASP A 222 -17.28 -8.79 2.11
N PHE A 223 -18.51 -9.07 1.68
CA PHE A 223 -19.66 -9.27 2.55
C PHE A 223 -20.32 -10.62 2.25
N SER A 224 -19.52 -11.69 2.16
CA SER A 224 -19.96 -13.04 1.73
C SER A 224 -21.20 -13.56 2.47
N ASN A 225 -21.26 -13.38 3.79
CA ASN A 225 -22.41 -13.76 4.61
C ASN A 225 -23.65 -12.92 4.27
N ALA A 226 -23.51 -11.60 4.17
CA ALA A 226 -24.62 -10.71 3.80
C ALA A 226 -25.08 -10.97 2.36
N TRP A 227 -24.14 -11.27 1.46
CA TRP A 227 -24.41 -11.67 0.09
C TRP A 227 -25.21 -12.96 -0.01
N TYR A 228 -24.85 -13.98 0.78
CA TYR A 228 -25.62 -15.21 0.84
C TYR A 228 -27.03 -14.99 1.40
N ALA A 229 -27.16 -14.21 2.47
CA ALA A 229 -28.45 -13.87 3.06
C ALA A 229 -29.34 -13.09 2.08
N PHE A 230 -28.78 -12.06 1.43
CA PHE A 230 -29.46 -11.26 0.41
C PHE A 230 -29.97 -12.11 -0.76
N ARG A 231 -29.10 -12.99 -1.30
CA ARG A 231 -29.46 -13.93 -2.38
C ARG A 231 -30.57 -14.90 -1.96
N SER A 232 -30.53 -15.39 -0.74
CA SER A 232 -31.54 -16.30 -0.20
C SER A 232 -32.88 -15.59 0.04
N GLY A 233 -32.85 -14.34 0.50
CA GLY A 233 -34.04 -13.51 0.72
C GLY A 233 -34.76 -13.14 -0.57
N LEU A 234 -34.00 -12.82 -1.63
CA LEU A 234 -34.53 -12.54 -2.97
C LEU A 234 -35.31 -13.71 -3.59
N ALA A 235 -35.09 -14.95 -3.16
CA ALA A 235 -35.87 -16.10 -3.63
C ALA A 235 -37.34 -16.05 -3.17
N SER A 236 -37.63 -15.29 -2.11
CA SER A 236 -38.94 -15.23 -1.46
C SER A 236 -39.56 -13.83 -1.46
N LYS A 237 -38.85 -12.80 -1.90
CA LYS A 237 -39.27 -11.39 -1.85
C LYS A 237 -38.83 -10.62 -3.10
N THR A 238 -39.62 -9.61 -3.48
CA THR A 238 -39.31 -8.71 -4.61
C THR A 238 -38.27 -7.64 -4.27
N ILE A 239 -38.14 -7.29 -3.00
CA ILE A 239 -37.16 -6.31 -2.48
C ILE A 239 -36.51 -6.95 -1.26
N GLU A 240 -35.18 -6.90 -1.18
CA GLU A 240 -34.41 -7.34 -0.03
C GLU A 240 -33.35 -6.29 0.30
N GLU A 241 -33.06 -6.13 1.59
CA GLU A 241 -32.03 -5.21 2.07
C GLU A 241 -30.67 -5.91 2.13
N PHE A 242 -29.61 -5.19 1.76
CA PHE A 242 -28.24 -5.68 1.86
C PHE A 242 -27.54 -5.07 3.08
N ASP A 243 -27.10 -5.91 4.00
CA ASP A 243 -26.36 -5.44 5.18
C ASP A 243 -24.90 -5.09 4.82
N LEU A 244 -24.56 -3.81 4.97
CA LEU A 244 -23.21 -3.26 4.77
C LEU A 244 -22.47 -2.99 6.10
N SER A 245 -22.86 -3.68 7.17
CA SER A 245 -22.18 -3.61 8.46
C SER A 245 -20.67 -3.86 8.32
N GLY A 246 -19.86 -2.98 8.92
CA GLY A 246 -18.39 -3.06 8.82
C GLY A 246 -17.78 -2.41 7.57
N ILE A 247 -18.58 -1.77 6.70
CA ILE A 247 -18.04 -1.05 5.53
C ILE A 247 -16.99 0.02 5.91
N LYS A 248 -17.09 0.56 7.13
CA LYS A 248 -16.16 1.57 7.64
C LYS A 248 -14.70 1.12 7.70
N ASP A 249 -14.48 -0.15 8.00
CA ASP A 249 -13.13 -0.72 8.14
C ASP A 249 -12.45 -0.93 6.78
N ARG A 250 -13.23 -0.86 5.69
CA ARG A 250 -12.79 -1.07 4.32
C ARG A 250 -12.58 0.25 3.56
N PHE A 251 -12.83 1.40 4.18
CA PHE A 251 -12.57 2.67 3.53
C PHE A 251 -11.07 2.92 3.33
N PRO A 252 -10.71 3.75 2.33
CA PRO A 252 -9.34 4.19 2.13
C PRO A 252 -8.72 4.82 3.39
N TYR A 253 -7.38 4.74 3.48
CA TYR A 253 -6.63 5.17 4.67
C TYR A 253 -6.85 6.64 5.06
N TRP A 254 -7.16 7.52 4.10
CA TRP A 254 -7.41 8.94 4.37
C TRP A 254 -8.75 9.20 5.08
N ALA A 255 -9.69 8.25 5.04
CA ALA A 255 -11.02 8.36 5.61
C ALA A 255 -11.09 7.92 7.09
N LEU A 256 -10.00 7.37 7.64
CA LEU A 256 -9.95 6.83 9.00
C LEU A 256 -10.35 7.86 10.06
N GLY A 257 -11.32 7.52 10.91
CA GLY A 257 -11.81 8.37 12.00
C GLY A 257 -12.64 9.58 11.56
N LYS A 258 -13.08 9.65 10.30
CA LYS A 258 -13.99 10.69 9.80
C LYS A 258 -15.42 10.19 9.70
N THR A 259 -16.36 11.12 9.81
CA THR A 259 -17.75 10.89 9.41
C THR A 259 -17.82 10.99 7.89
N ILE A 260 -18.15 9.89 7.23
CA ILE A 260 -18.27 9.82 5.77
C ILE A 260 -19.74 10.00 5.41
N ILE A 261 -20.02 10.99 4.56
CA ILE A 261 -21.34 11.21 3.98
C ILE A 261 -21.29 10.66 2.56
N ILE A 262 -22.11 9.65 2.28
CA ILE A 262 -22.22 9.05 0.96
C ILE A 262 -23.09 9.95 0.10
N THR A 263 -22.52 10.54 -0.95
CA THR A 263 -23.23 11.44 -1.87
C THR A 263 -23.86 10.70 -3.04
N GLY A 264 -23.36 9.50 -3.37
CA GLY A 264 -23.89 8.66 -4.43
C GLY A 264 -23.39 7.22 -4.30
N LEU A 265 -24.15 6.30 -4.88
CA LEU A 265 -23.80 4.88 -4.96
C LEU A 265 -23.97 4.44 -6.41
N SER A 266 -22.94 3.81 -6.97
CA SER A 266 -22.98 3.21 -8.30
C SER A 266 -22.80 1.71 -8.17
N LEU A 267 -23.76 0.95 -8.69
CA LEU A 267 -23.67 -0.51 -8.74
C LEU A 267 -23.16 -0.90 -10.13
N VAL A 268 -22.01 -1.55 -10.17
CA VAL A 268 -21.46 -2.14 -11.39
C VAL A 268 -21.75 -3.64 -11.35
N VAL A 269 -22.49 -4.13 -12.35
CA VAL A 269 -22.80 -5.55 -12.51
C VAL A 269 -22.10 -6.04 -13.77
N SER A 270 -21.21 -7.02 -13.61
CA SER A 270 -20.68 -7.78 -14.75
C SER A 270 -21.63 -8.93 -15.04
N VAL A 271 -22.19 -8.98 -16.24
CA VAL A 271 -23.00 -10.11 -16.71
C VAL A 271 -22.05 -11.00 -17.52
N GLU A 272 -21.69 -12.16 -16.99
CA GLU A 272 -21.04 -13.21 -17.76
C GLU A 272 -22.04 -13.66 -18.85
N HIS A 273 -21.63 -13.59 -20.11
CA HIS A 273 -22.34 -14.19 -21.25
C HIS A 273 -21.87 -15.63 -21.46
#